data_AF-A0A534HUH9-F1
#
_entry.id   AF-A0A534HUH9-F1
#
_cell.length_a   1.000
_cell.length_b   1.000
_cell.length_c   1.000
_cell.angle_alpha   90.00
_cell.angle_beta   90.00
_cell.angle_gamma   90.00
#
_symmetry.space_group_name_H-M   'P 1'
#
loop_
_entity.id
_entity.type
_entity.pdbx_description
1 polymer ?
#
loop_
_entity_poly.entity_id
_entity_poly.type
_entity_poly.pdbx_seq_one_letter_code
_entity_poly.pdbx_strand_id
1 'polypeptide(L)'
;MRRRKDAEKSQRAIAVYLFYRSGEPLVALASGRDLPIEAEMLESLLSVVGNFVETSVPGSRGYGVTAMKYGELGIVAVRGEFVIGAALYDGPAYEGLKAELLRTVRDLEEEHWRNLSSWADATKVAEAAADKMSRLLGTPPAQRR
;
A
#
# COMPACT_ATOMS: atom_id res chain seq x y z
N MET A 1 28.18 -6.02 21.69
CA MET A 1 27.05 -5.14 21.33
C MET A 1 26.96 -4.99 19.81
N ARG A 2 26.19 -5.85 19.12
CA ARG A 2 26.00 -5.80 17.65
C ARG A 2 24.56 -6.09 17.21
N ARG A 3 23.58 -5.88 18.10
CA ARG A 3 22.15 -6.23 17.87
C ARG A 3 21.22 -5.03 17.66
N ARG A 4 21.73 -3.80 17.65
CA ARG A 4 20.87 -2.59 17.56
C ARG A 4 20.89 -1.86 16.21
N LYS A 5 21.83 -2.16 15.29
CA LYS A 5 21.94 -1.46 14.00
C LYS A 5 21.23 -2.15 12.82
N ASP A 6 20.90 -3.44 12.93
CA ASP A 6 20.16 -4.15 11.86
C ASP A 6 18.63 -4.05 12.04
N ALA A 7 18.15 -3.60 13.20
CA ALA A 7 16.72 -3.47 13.49
C ALA A 7 16.07 -2.22 12.86
N GLU A 8 16.87 -1.23 12.46
CA GLU A 8 16.39 0.00 11.82
C GLU A 8 16.22 -0.12 10.30
N LYS A 9 16.62 -1.26 9.70
CA LYS A 9 16.59 -1.47 8.24
C LYS A 9 15.36 -2.22 7.71
N SER A 10 14.45 -2.68 8.57
CA SER A 10 13.50 -3.75 8.20
C SER A 10 12.02 -3.42 8.40
N GLN A 11 11.62 -2.16 8.55
CA GLN A 11 10.19 -1.79 8.62
C GLN A 11 9.69 -1.27 7.27
N ARG A 12 9.88 -2.08 6.23
CA ARG A 12 9.36 -1.82 4.89
C ARG A 12 8.22 -2.80 4.56
N ALA A 13 7.43 -2.47 3.55
CA ALA A 13 6.32 -3.33 3.17
C ALA A 13 6.83 -4.70 2.69
N ILE A 14 6.16 -5.78 3.08
CA ILE A 14 6.38 -7.12 2.54
C ILE A 14 5.57 -7.34 1.26
N ALA A 15 4.49 -6.58 1.10
CA ALA A 15 3.70 -6.53 -0.13
C ALA A 15 2.98 -5.18 -0.25
N VAL A 16 2.73 -4.78 -1.48
CA VAL A 16 2.02 -3.55 -1.82
C VAL A 16 1.01 -3.81 -2.92
N TYR A 17 -0.10 -3.09 -2.84
CA TYR A 17 -1.22 -3.20 -3.75
C TYR A 17 -1.70 -1.82 -4.14
N LEU A 18 -2.13 -1.68 -5.39
CA LEU A 18 -2.85 -0.52 -5.87
C LEU A 18 -4.11 -1.00 -6.57
N PHE A 19 -5.24 -0.46 -6.15
CA PHE A 19 -6.53 -0.72 -6.75
C PHE A 19 -7.02 0.56 -7.41
N TYR A 20 -7.76 0.41 -8.49
CA TYR A 20 -8.59 1.48 -9.01
C TYR A 20 -9.72 1.78 -8.01
N ARG A 21 -10.31 2.99 -8.05
CA ARG A 21 -11.35 3.42 -7.10
C ARG A 21 -12.58 2.49 -7.02
N SER A 22 -12.85 1.71 -8.08
CA SER A 22 -13.92 0.70 -8.10
C SER A 22 -13.49 -0.69 -7.61
N GLY A 23 -12.25 -0.85 -7.18
CA GLY A 23 -11.72 -2.06 -6.55
C GLY A 23 -10.86 -2.93 -7.48
N GLU A 24 -10.84 -2.68 -8.79
CA GLU A 24 -10.05 -3.50 -9.71
C GLU A 24 -8.54 -3.36 -9.45
N PRO A 25 -7.79 -4.47 -9.39
CA PRO A 25 -6.36 -4.43 -9.11
C PRO A 25 -5.58 -3.83 -10.29
N LEU A 26 -4.74 -2.82 -9.99
CA LEU A 26 -3.78 -2.23 -10.93
C LEU A 26 -2.37 -2.76 -10.69
N VAL A 27 -1.99 -2.94 -9.42
CA VAL A 27 -0.65 -3.38 -9.00
C VAL A 27 -0.79 -4.34 -7.83
N ALA A 28 -0.04 -5.43 -7.86
CA ALA A 28 0.18 -6.31 -6.72
C ALA A 28 1.64 -6.79 -6.74
N LEU A 29 2.42 -6.41 -5.75
CA LEU A 29 3.85 -6.74 -5.66
C LEU A 29 4.18 -7.26 -4.27
N ALA A 30 5.03 -8.28 -4.18
CA ALA A 30 5.60 -8.77 -2.94
C ALA A 30 7.12 -8.61 -2.95
N SER A 31 7.72 -8.47 -1.76
CA SER A 31 9.16 -8.61 -1.61
C SER A 31 9.62 -10.08 -1.72
N GLY A 32 8.71 -11.02 -1.41
CA GLY A 32 8.89 -12.46 -1.56
C GLY A 32 8.41 -12.99 -2.93
N ARG A 33 8.43 -14.32 -3.07
CA ARG A 33 7.97 -15.00 -4.30
C ARG A 33 6.45 -14.98 -4.47
N ASP A 34 5.72 -14.99 -3.35
CA ASP A 34 4.27 -15.12 -3.31
C ASP A 34 3.65 -13.91 -2.60
N LEU A 35 2.44 -13.52 -3.03
CA LEU A 35 1.65 -12.49 -2.37
C LEU A 35 1.12 -13.04 -1.04
N PRO A 36 1.28 -12.32 0.09
CA PRO A 36 0.76 -12.77 1.38
C PRO A 36 -0.77 -12.83 1.45
N ILE A 37 -1.46 -12.04 0.63
CA ILE A 37 -2.92 -11.99 0.51
C ILE A 37 -3.24 -11.81 -0.98
N GLU A 38 -4.21 -12.55 -1.51
CA GLU A 38 -4.69 -12.33 -2.88
C GLU A 38 -5.31 -10.93 -3.03
N ALA A 39 -5.17 -10.30 -4.20
CA ALA A 39 -5.58 -8.91 -4.39
C ALA A 39 -7.09 -8.73 -4.18
N GLU A 40 -7.89 -9.68 -4.66
CA GLU A 40 -9.35 -9.72 -4.56
C GLU A 40 -9.81 -9.86 -3.10
N MET A 41 -9.11 -10.67 -2.31
CA MET A 41 -9.37 -10.82 -0.88
C MET A 41 -9.05 -9.53 -0.14
N LEU A 42 -7.91 -8.89 -0.45
CA LEU A 42 -7.54 -7.63 0.17
C LEU A 42 -8.51 -6.51 -0.20
N GLU A 43 -8.92 -6.41 -1.46
CA GLU A 43 -9.96 -5.47 -1.91
C GLU A 43 -11.23 -5.64 -1.08
N SER A 44 -11.71 -6.88 -0.93
CA SER A 44 -12.90 -7.19 -0.15
C SER A 44 -12.78 -6.72 1.31
N LEU A 45 -11.61 -6.93 1.94
CA LEU A 45 -11.33 -6.43 3.29
C LEU A 45 -11.36 -4.90 3.34
N LEU A 46 -10.71 -4.23 2.39
CA LEU A 46 -10.65 -2.76 2.32
C LEU A 46 -12.00 -2.12 2.00
N SER A 47 -12.87 -2.80 1.26
CA SER A 47 -14.22 -2.33 0.94
C SER A 47 -15.16 -2.46 2.14
N VAL A 48 -15.02 -3.50 2.97
CA VAL A 48 -15.73 -3.61 4.24
C VAL A 48 -15.30 -2.52 5.23
N VAL A 49 -14.00 -2.31 5.37
CA VAL A 49 -13.46 -1.35 6.34
C VAL A 49 -13.48 0.09 5.82
N GLY A 50 -13.52 0.29 4.51
CA GLY A 50 -13.58 1.62 3.86
C GLY A 50 -14.81 2.44 4.23
N ASN A 51 -15.84 1.82 4.79
CA ASN A 51 -17.02 2.48 5.36
C ASN A 51 -16.80 3.02 6.79
N PHE A 52 -15.68 2.65 7.44
CA PHE A 52 -15.25 3.10 8.77
C PHE A 52 -13.94 3.88 8.65
N VAL A 53 -13.99 5.12 8.15
CA VAL A 53 -12.83 6.00 8.13
C VAL A 53 -12.68 6.66 9.50
N GLU A 54 -11.85 6.09 10.37
CA GLU A 54 -11.40 6.80 11.56
C GLU A 54 -10.24 7.75 11.23
N THR A 55 -10.57 9.04 11.32
CA THR A 55 -9.70 10.14 11.78
C THR A 55 -8.63 10.69 10.82
N SER A 56 -8.98 11.81 10.20
CA SER A 56 -8.30 13.11 10.35
C SER A 56 -6.78 13.07 10.54
N VAL A 57 -6.03 12.83 9.47
CA VAL A 57 -4.61 13.19 9.43
C VAL A 57 -4.51 14.66 9.00
N PRO A 58 -3.85 15.55 9.78
CA PRO A 58 -3.57 16.90 9.33
C PRO A 58 -2.75 16.85 8.02
N GLY A 59 -3.34 17.35 6.92
CA GLY A 59 -2.74 17.31 5.58
C GLY A 59 -3.33 16.27 4.62
N SER A 60 -4.28 15.43 5.05
CA SER A 60 -4.95 14.44 4.19
C SER A 60 -6.21 14.97 3.50
N ARG A 61 -6.27 16.26 3.11
CA ARG A 61 -7.45 16.81 2.40
C ARG A 61 -7.77 15.94 1.17
N GLY A 62 -8.86 15.19 1.23
CA GLY A 62 -9.30 14.26 0.17
C GLY A 62 -8.81 12.82 0.28
N TYR A 63 -7.91 12.49 1.21
CA TYR A 63 -7.36 11.14 1.40
C TYR A 63 -7.83 10.51 2.71
N GLY A 64 -8.44 9.33 2.63
CA GLY A 64 -8.75 8.49 3.79
C GLY A 64 -7.56 7.56 4.09
N VAL A 65 -7.16 7.45 5.36
CA VAL A 65 -6.08 6.54 5.75
C VAL A 65 -6.58 5.60 6.83
N THR A 66 -6.35 4.31 6.66
CA THR A 66 -6.77 3.27 7.59
C THR A 66 -5.60 2.34 7.88
N ALA A 67 -5.51 1.89 9.13
CA ALA A 67 -4.59 0.83 9.54
C ALA A 67 -5.38 -0.27 10.23
N MET A 68 -5.07 -1.53 9.91
CA MET A 68 -5.72 -2.70 10.51
C MET A 68 -4.73 -3.86 10.64
N LYS A 69 -5.16 -4.94 11.30
CA LYS A 69 -4.42 -6.20 11.35
C LYS A 69 -5.24 -7.32 10.69
N TYR A 70 -4.55 -8.20 9.99
CA TYR A 70 -5.09 -9.43 9.41
C TYR A 70 -4.17 -10.60 9.76
N GLY A 71 -4.59 -11.44 10.71
CA GLY A 71 -3.71 -12.41 11.35
C GLY A 71 -2.51 -11.71 12.00
N GLU A 72 -1.30 -12.13 11.64
CA GLU A 72 -0.04 -11.52 12.09
C GLU A 72 0.38 -10.30 11.26
N LEU A 73 -0.29 -10.03 10.13
CA LEU A 73 0.08 -8.95 9.22
C LEU A 73 -0.58 -7.65 9.62
N GLY A 74 0.20 -6.57 9.62
CA GLY A 74 -0.33 -5.22 9.64
C GLY A 74 -0.62 -4.74 8.22
N ILE A 75 -1.75 -4.07 8.05
CA ILE A 75 -2.18 -3.45 6.79
C ILE A 75 -2.34 -1.96 7.02
N VAL A 76 -1.77 -1.15 6.14
CA VAL A 76 -2.09 0.27 6.01
C VAL A 76 -2.64 0.50 4.61
N ALA A 77 -3.75 1.21 4.53
CA ALA A 77 -4.38 1.59 3.27
C ALA A 77 -4.62 3.10 3.21
N VAL A 78 -4.48 3.64 2.01
CA VAL A 78 -4.76 5.03 1.66
C VAL A 78 -5.75 5.02 0.51
N ARG A 79 -6.92 5.62 0.74
CA ARG A 79 -7.96 5.85 -0.27
C ARG A 79 -7.81 7.29 -0.79
N GLY A 80 -7.42 7.42 -2.05
CA GLY A 80 -7.44 8.69 -2.79
C GLY A 80 -8.73 8.88 -3.58
N GLU A 81 -8.71 9.82 -4.51
CA GLU A 81 -9.85 10.13 -5.38
C GLU A 81 -10.03 9.07 -6.48
N PHE A 82 -8.93 8.54 -7.00
CA PHE A 82 -8.92 7.64 -8.15
C PHE A 82 -8.38 6.26 -7.84
N VAL A 83 -7.55 6.12 -6.81
CA VAL A 83 -6.92 4.84 -6.45
C VAL A 83 -6.94 4.58 -4.96
N ILE A 84 -6.79 3.31 -4.60
CA ILE A 84 -6.64 2.82 -3.23
C ILE A 84 -5.29 2.12 -3.14
N GLY A 85 -4.35 2.69 -2.42
CA GLY A 85 -3.06 2.07 -2.14
C GLY A 85 -3.10 1.28 -0.84
N ALA A 86 -2.47 0.11 -0.80
CA ALA A 86 -2.33 -0.68 0.42
C ALA A 86 -0.90 -1.23 0.55
N ALA A 87 -0.41 -1.30 1.78
CA ALA A 87 0.87 -1.86 2.13
C ALA A 87 0.72 -2.82 3.32
N LEU A 88 1.30 -4.00 3.17
CA LEU A 88 1.35 -5.04 4.21
C LEU A 88 2.74 -5.01 4.83
N TYR A 89 2.82 -5.18 6.15
CA TYR A 89 4.07 -5.29 6.89
C TYR A 89 3.96 -6.40 7.93
N ASP A 90 5.11 -7.00 8.24
CA ASP A 90 5.28 -7.94 9.33
C ASP A 90 5.92 -7.19 10.52
N GLY A 91 5.33 -7.31 11.71
CA GLY A 91 5.80 -6.67 12.94
C GLY A 91 5.07 -5.38 13.34
N PRO A 92 5.69 -4.53 14.18
CA PRO A 92 5.03 -3.35 14.75
C PRO A 92 4.72 -2.28 13.69
N ALA A 93 3.61 -1.57 13.87
CA ALA A 93 3.17 -0.51 12.98
C ALA A 93 4.25 0.56 12.78
N TYR A 94 4.56 0.85 11.52
CA TYR A 94 5.54 1.85 11.14
C TYR A 94 4.84 3.10 10.56
N GLU A 95 4.85 4.19 11.33
CA GLU A 95 4.28 5.47 10.90
C GLU A 95 4.94 6.01 9.61
N GLY A 96 6.21 5.68 9.35
CA GLY A 96 6.88 6.07 8.12
C GLY A 96 6.29 5.42 6.87
N LEU A 97 5.91 4.13 6.92
CA LEU A 97 5.29 3.43 5.79
C LEU A 97 3.93 4.05 5.45
N LYS A 98 3.15 4.43 6.46
CA LYS A 98 1.89 5.15 6.26
C LYS A 98 2.11 6.48 5.54
N ALA A 99 3.08 7.28 5.99
CA ALA A 99 3.40 8.56 5.36
C ALA A 99 3.99 8.41 3.94
N GLU A 100 4.79 7.37 3.70
CA GLU A 100 5.33 7.05 2.37
C GLU A 100 4.25 6.56 1.41
N LEU A 101 3.35 5.69 1.85
CA LEU A 101 2.21 5.24 1.04
C LEU A 101 1.30 6.40 0.68
N LEU A 102 0.97 7.27 1.64
CA LEU A 102 0.15 8.46 1.39
C LEU A 102 0.79 9.38 0.35
N ARG A 103 2.09 9.67 0.48
CA ARG A 103 2.82 10.47 -0.53
C ARG A 103 2.82 9.78 -1.89
N THR A 104 3.08 8.48 -1.93
CA THR A 104 3.12 7.72 -3.20
C THR A 104 1.78 7.75 -3.92
N VAL A 105 0.67 7.53 -3.21
CA VAL A 105 -0.69 7.59 -3.78
C VAL A 105 -1.01 9.00 -4.28
N ARG A 106 -0.69 10.04 -3.51
CA ARG A 106 -0.90 11.42 -3.92
C ARG A 106 -0.09 11.77 -5.16
N ASP A 107 1.20 11.46 -5.18
CA ASP A 107 2.08 11.76 -6.32
C ASP A 107 1.62 11.00 -7.58
N LEU A 108 1.10 9.78 -7.43
CA LEU A 108 0.48 9.03 -8.54
C LEU A 108 -0.74 9.75 -9.11
N GLU A 109 -1.64 10.21 -8.24
CA GLU A 109 -2.83 10.93 -8.67
C GLU A 109 -2.48 12.29 -9.30
N GLU A 110 -1.56 13.06 -8.70
CA GLU A 110 -1.12 14.34 -9.24
C GLU A 110 -0.49 14.21 -10.64
N GLU A 111 0.32 13.17 -10.87
CA GLU A 111 0.98 12.93 -12.16
C GLU A 111 0.05 12.31 -13.21
N HIS A 112 -0.87 11.44 -12.80
CA HIS A 112 -1.65 10.59 -13.72
C HIS A 112 -3.16 10.78 -13.68
N TRP A 113 -3.70 11.79 -12.97
CA TRP A 113 -5.15 11.99 -12.80
C TRP A 113 -5.96 11.90 -14.11
N ARG A 114 -5.41 12.39 -15.23
CA ARG A 114 -6.08 12.30 -16.54
C ARG A 114 -6.29 10.85 -16.96
N ASN A 115 -5.26 10.02 -16.81
CA ASN A 115 -5.33 8.60 -17.12
C ASN A 115 -6.12 7.81 -16.07
N LEU A 116 -6.14 8.27 -14.83
CA LEU A 116 -6.91 7.63 -13.75
C LEU A 116 -8.41 8.00 -13.78
N SER A 117 -8.83 8.93 -14.65
CA SER A 117 -10.23 9.30 -14.78
C SER A 117 -11.13 8.16 -15.31
N SER A 118 -10.54 7.18 -16.01
CA SER A 118 -11.22 6.00 -16.54
C SER A 118 -10.44 4.73 -16.25
N TRP A 119 -11.12 3.60 -16.06
CA TRP A 119 -10.46 2.31 -15.88
C TRP A 119 -9.58 1.94 -17.10
N ALA A 120 -10.12 2.15 -18.32
CA ALA A 120 -9.41 1.81 -19.55
C ALA A 120 -8.06 2.53 -19.67
N ASP A 121 -7.98 3.79 -19.25
CA ASP A 121 -6.73 4.55 -19.26
C ASP A 121 -5.87 4.28 -18.01
N ALA A 122 -6.46 3.90 -16.88
CA ALA A 122 -5.74 3.58 -15.67
C ALA A 122 -4.82 2.36 -15.85
N THR A 123 -5.24 1.37 -16.65
CA THR A 123 -4.38 0.22 -16.98
C THR A 123 -3.07 0.62 -17.68
N LYS A 124 -3.06 1.77 -18.39
CA LYS A 124 -1.86 2.27 -19.09
C LYS A 124 -0.80 2.82 -18.14
N VAL A 125 -1.17 3.14 -16.90
CA VAL A 125 -0.24 3.65 -15.88
C VAL A 125 0.17 2.57 -14.87
N ALA A 126 -0.29 1.32 -15.04
CA ALA A 126 -0.02 0.23 -14.11
C ALA A 126 1.48 -0.04 -13.93
N GLU A 127 2.28 0.02 -15.01
CA GLU A 127 3.74 -0.17 -14.95
C GLU A 127 4.44 0.95 -14.17
N ALA A 128 4.15 2.21 -14.50
CA ALA A 128 4.69 3.36 -13.78
C ALA A 128 4.26 3.36 -12.30
N ALA A 129 3.03 2.91 -12.02
CA ALA A 129 2.54 2.72 -10.67
C ALA A 129 3.25 1.59 -9.93
N ALA A 130 3.52 0.47 -10.59
CA ALA A 130 4.29 -0.62 -10.02
C ALA A 130 5.70 -0.17 -9.65
N ASP A 131 6.36 0.61 -10.50
CA ASP A 131 7.69 1.18 -10.23
C ASP A 131 7.68 2.08 -9.00
N LYS A 132 6.68 2.95 -8.84
CA LYS A 132 6.54 3.81 -7.66
C LYS A 132 6.24 3.00 -6.39
N MET A 133 5.27 2.09 -6.46
CA MET A 133 4.85 1.26 -5.31
C MET A 133 5.96 0.32 -4.84
N SER A 134 6.76 -0.23 -5.76
CA SER A 134 7.88 -1.15 -5.44
C SER A 134 8.91 -0.52 -4.50
N ARG A 135 9.05 0.82 -4.49
CA ARG A 135 9.99 1.54 -3.62
C ARG A 135 9.66 1.39 -2.13
N LEU A 136 8.39 1.11 -1.83
CA LEU A 136 7.92 0.86 -0.47
C LEU A 136 8.30 -0.55 0.03
N LEU A 137 8.69 -1.46 -0.88
CA LEU A 137 9.04 -2.83 -0.53
C LEU A 137 10.38 -2.91 0.20
N GLY A 138 10.42 -3.82 1.16
CA GLY A 138 11.62 -4.27 1.84
C GLY A 138 12.45 -5.22 1.01
N THR A 139 13.72 -5.40 1.40
CA THR A 139 14.47 -6.58 0.98
C THR A 139 13.76 -7.82 1.50
N PRO A 140 13.58 -8.89 0.70
CA PRO A 140 12.94 -10.12 1.16
C PRO A 140 13.53 -10.59 2.49
N PRO A 141 12.70 -11.03 3.45
CA PRO A 141 13.21 -11.63 4.67
C PRO A 141 14.08 -12.83 4.29
N ALA A 142 15.33 -12.83 4.73
CA ALA A 142 16.21 -13.97 4.56
C ALA A 142 15.51 -15.19 5.18
N GLN A 143 15.12 -16.15 4.35
CA GLN A 143 14.49 -17.40 4.81
C GLN A 143 15.42 -18.03 5.84
N ARG A 144 15.03 -17.99 7.11
CA ARG A 144 15.68 -18.77 8.15
C ARG A 144 15.27 -20.22 7.90
N ARG A 145 16.20 -20.97 7.33
CA ARG A 145 16.18 -22.44 7.30
C ARG A 145 16.27 -23.00 8.71
#